data_AF-C7H661-F1
#
_entry.id   AF-C7H661-F1
#
_cell.length_a   1.000
_cell.length_b   1.000
_cell.length_c   1.000
_cell.angle_alpha   90.00
_cell.angle_beta   90.00
_cell.angle_gamma   90.00
#
_symmetry.space_group_name_H-M   'P 1'
#
loop_
_entity.id
_entity.type
_entity.pdbx_description
1 polymer ?
#
loop_
_entity_poly.entity_id
_entity_poly.type
_entity_poly.pdbx_seq_one_letter_code
_entity_poly.pdbx_strand_id
1 'polypeptide(L)'
;MTQAADTCALVLHFSAAAFKPLVKKGIVYQFPSCRSTDADRSEPRYRVIRFYASQLFRILQQGGPYAQLAAKATLELLTIHLCTQFEPKNFNTLPEDLERRAIARRLLEYVEEHYTSKLTLEDLADYAQYNRTYVSTLFKQIVGINFHEYLTRVRFQHALNDLAITNDNLTDIALRNGFADLKTFNARFRATLQRTPAEYRASLSPDRVVDGMTRRFLAPDDPILQKKLAEYTHIGML
;
A
#
# COMPACT_ATOMS: atom_id res chain seq x y z
N MET A 1 -4.82 11.58 2.31
CA MET A 1 -3.81 12.53 1.82
C MET A 1 -3.36 12.09 0.46
N THR A 2 -3.56 12.92 -0.54
CA THR A 2 -3.12 12.70 -1.92
C THR A 2 -1.60 12.86 -1.98
N GLN A 3 -0.91 11.78 -2.34
CA GLN A 3 0.52 11.80 -2.62
C GLN A 3 0.74 12.67 -3.86
N ALA A 4 1.63 13.66 -3.79
CA ALA A 4 1.95 14.50 -4.94
C ALA A 4 2.63 13.63 -6.02
N ALA A 5 2.43 13.98 -7.30
CA ALA A 5 3.23 13.42 -8.39
C ALA A 5 4.73 13.57 -8.08
N ASP A 6 5.55 12.58 -8.47
CA ASP A 6 7.01 12.54 -8.25
C ASP A 6 7.51 12.39 -6.80
N THR A 7 6.65 11.91 -5.89
CA THR A 7 7.09 11.59 -4.51
C THR A 7 7.91 10.29 -4.48
N CYS A 8 9.21 10.39 -4.16
CA CYS A 8 10.05 9.22 -3.86
C CYS A 8 9.84 8.75 -2.41
N ALA A 9 9.65 7.45 -2.21
CA ALA A 9 9.54 6.83 -0.90
C ALA A 9 10.59 5.72 -0.74
N LEU A 10 11.24 5.68 0.42
CA LEU A 10 12.06 4.55 0.84
C LEU A 10 11.21 3.65 1.72
N VAL A 11 11.00 2.40 1.29
CA VAL A 11 10.28 1.39 2.08
C VAL A 11 11.30 0.37 2.58
N LEU A 12 11.40 0.25 3.90
CA LEU A 12 12.28 -0.72 4.54
C LEU A 12 11.43 -1.83 5.16
N HIS A 13 11.70 -3.08 4.77
CA HIS A 13 11.01 -4.25 5.30
C HIS A 13 11.93 -4.99 6.27
N PHE A 14 11.44 -5.21 7.49
CA PHE A 14 12.15 -5.94 8.53
C PHE A 14 11.27 -7.06 9.09
N SER A 15 11.90 -8.13 9.57
CA SER A 15 11.19 -9.17 10.30
C SER A 15 10.58 -8.60 11.59
N ALA A 16 9.36 -8.99 11.91
CA ALA A 16 8.71 -8.65 13.19
C ALA A 16 9.54 -9.09 14.41
N ALA A 17 10.41 -10.09 14.25
CA ALA A 17 11.33 -10.53 15.30
C ALA A 17 12.29 -9.42 15.75
N ALA A 18 12.69 -8.51 14.86
CA ALA A 18 13.60 -7.40 15.17
C ALA A 18 12.99 -6.40 16.17
N PHE A 19 11.66 -6.32 16.23
CA PHE A 19 10.95 -5.37 17.08
C PHE A 19 10.35 -6.01 18.34
N LYS A 20 10.40 -7.34 18.50
CA LYS A 20 9.75 -8.06 19.63
C LYS A 20 9.98 -7.45 21.02
N PRO A 21 11.17 -6.93 21.39
CA PRO A 21 11.36 -6.29 22.69
C PRO A 21 10.62 -4.95 22.84
N LEU A 22 10.31 -4.28 21.72
CA LEU A 22 9.79 -2.91 21.65
C LEU A 22 8.31 -2.86 21.26
N VAL A 23 7.78 -3.90 20.62
CA VAL A 23 6.39 -3.96 20.13
C VAL A 23 5.64 -5.13 20.72
N LYS A 24 4.43 -4.88 21.22
CA LYS A 24 3.51 -5.92 21.68
C LYS A 24 2.86 -6.60 20.49
N LYS A 25 2.76 -7.93 20.53
CA LYS A 25 2.04 -8.72 19.51
C LYS A 25 0.61 -8.19 19.33
N GLY A 26 0.21 -7.96 18.09
CA GLY A 26 -1.12 -7.44 17.73
C GLY A 26 -1.21 -5.92 17.63
N ILE A 27 -0.35 -5.17 18.34
CA ILE A 27 -0.44 -3.70 18.32
C ILE A 27 0.19 -3.15 17.03
N VAL A 28 -0.57 -2.29 16.36
CA VAL A 28 -0.04 -1.46 15.26
C VAL A 28 0.45 -0.15 15.86
N TYR A 29 1.74 0.13 15.67
CA TYR A 29 2.38 1.36 16.12
C TYR A 29 2.40 2.36 14.97
N GLN A 30 1.75 3.51 15.17
CA GLN A 30 1.83 4.63 14.23
C GLN A 30 2.49 5.83 14.91
N PHE A 31 3.32 6.55 14.16
CA PHE A 31 3.97 7.78 14.62
C PHE A 31 3.40 8.97 13.84
N PRO A 32 2.16 9.41 14.11
CA PRO A 32 1.51 10.46 13.31
C PRO A 32 2.22 11.81 13.40
N SER A 33 2.95 12.05 14.50
CA SER A 33 3.81 13.23 14.68
C SER A 33 5.16 13.11 13.97
N CYS A 34 5.54 11.93 13.46
CA CYS A 34 6.74 11.74 12.66
C CYS A 34 6.50 12.19 11.21
N ARG A 35 6.22 13.48 11.05
CA ARG A 35 6.04 14.14 9.77
C ARG A 35 6.72 15.50 9.81
N SER A 36 7.66 15.71 8.91
CA SER A 36 8.23 17.03 8.64
C SER A 36 7.67 17.64 7.36
N THR A 37 7.85 18.94 7.27
CA THR A 37 7.61 19.88 6.18
C THR A 37 8.94 20.52 5.78
N ASP A 38 8.96 21.35 4.74
CA ASP A 38 10.20 22.05 4.37
C ASP A 38 10.71 23.04 5.44
N ALA A 39 9.83 23.51 6.32
CA ALA A 39 10.19 24.43 7.40
C ALA A 39 10.96 23.73 8.55
N ASP A 40 10.58 22.51 8.92
CA ASP A 40 11.10 21.80 10.10
C ASP A 40 11.89 20.53 9.74
N ARG A 41 11.99 20.14 8.46
CA ARG A 41 12.73 18.93 8.05
C ARG A 41 14.19 18.93 8.48
N SER A 42 14.82 20.08 8.69
CA SER A 42 16.21 20.21 9.14
C SER A 42 16.39 19.95 10.64
N GLU A 43 15.31 19.87 11.43
CA GLU A 43 15.41 19.60 12.86
C GLU A 43 16.11 18.26 13.14
N PRO A 44 16.89 18.17 14.24
CA PRO A 44 17.66 16.96 14.59
C PRO A 44 16.81 15.68 14.59
N ARG A 45 15.59 15.74 15.14
CA ARG A 45 14.69 14.58 15.22
C ARG A 45 14.36 13.95 13.86
N TYR A 46 14.31 14.72 12.78
CA TYR A 46 14.05 14.18 11.44
C TYR A 46 15.34 13.84 10.69
N ARG A 47 16.42 14.60 10.91
CA ARG A 47 17.74 14.33 10.31
C ARG A 47 18.27 12.96 10.70
N VAL A 48 18.15 12.61 11.99
CA VAL A 48 18.64 11.33 12.52
C VAL A 48 17.89 10.13 11.91
N ILE A 49 16.57 10.25 11.67
CA ILE A 49 15.80 9.21 10.96
C ILE A 49 16.39 8.96 9.57
N ARG A 50 16.59 10.02 8.79
CA ARG A 50 17.10 9.91 7.42
C ARG A 50 18.52 9.40 7.39
N PHE A 51 19.34 9.76 8.38
CA PHE A 51 20.67 9.20 8.55
C PHE A 51 20.62 7.69 8.78
N TYR A 52 19.88 7.19 9.77
CA TYR A 52 19.86 5.75 10.01
C TYR A 52 19.22 4.97 8.85
N ALA A 53 18.21 5.55 8.19
CA ALA A 53 17.62 4.96 6.98
C ALA A 53 18.63 4.88 5.81
N SER A 54 19.47 5.91 5.62
CA SER A 54 20.52 5.90 4.58
C SER A 54 21.62 4.89 4.89
N GLN A 55 22.06 4.81 6.15
CA GLN A 55 23.04 3.81 6.60
C GLN A 55 22.50 2.38 6.42
N LEU A 56 21.25 2.12 6.82
CA LEU A 56 20.59 0.83 6.61
C LEU A 56 20.58 0.44 5.13
N PHE A 57 20.18 1.35 4.25
CA PHE A 57 20.17 1.10 2.81
C PHE A 57 21.57 0.74 2.30
N ARG A 58 22.59 1.51 2.66
CA ARG A 58 23.97 1.28 2.20
C ARG A 58 24.54 -0.03 2.71
N ILE A 59 24.32 -0.38 3.98
CA ILE A 59 24.77 -1.64 4.58
C ILE A 59 24.14 -2.83 3.84
N LEU A 60 22.83 -2.77 3.56
CA LEU A 60 22.12 -3.85 2.87
C LEU A 60 22.55 -3.98 1.39
N GLN A 61 22.93 -2.87 0.74
CA GLN A 61 23.45 -2.90 -0.64
C GLN A 61 24.89 -3.42 -0.72
N GLN A 62 25.77 -2.95 0.18
CA GLN A 62 27.19 -3.32 0.16
C GLN A 62 27.43 -4.77 0.61
N GLY A 63 26.57 -5.28 1.51
CA GLY A 63 26.70 -6.62 2.05
C GLY A 63 28.00 -6.81 2.86
N GLY A 64 28.49 -8.05 2.89
CA GLY A 64 29.69 -8.45 3.64
C GLY A 64 29.40 -9.27 4.90
N PRO A 65 30.44 -9.83 5.54
CA PRO A 65 30.29 -10.83 6.61
C PRO A 65 29.57 -10.30 7.85
N TYR A 66 29.61 -8.97 8.08
CA TYR A 66 29.00 -8.32 9.23
C TYR A 66 27.78 -7.45 8.88
N ALA A 67 27.31 -7.47 7.63
CA ALA A 67 26.24 -6.56 7.19
C ALA A 67 24.93 -6.77 7.94
N GLN A 68 24.55 -8.02 8.22
CA GLN A 68 23.34 -8.32 8.98
C GLN A 68 23.41 -7.79 10.41
N LEU A 69 24.58 -7.91 11.06
CA LEU A 69 24.81 -7.38 12.41
C LEU A 69 24.75 -5.84 12.42
N ALA A 70 25.43 -5.19 11.47
CA ALA A 70 25.43 -3.74 11.33
C ALA A 70 24.03 -3.19 11.00
N ALA A 71 23.29 -3.85 10.11
CA ALA A 71 21.92 -3.49 9.77
C ALA A 71 20.99 -3.63 10.99
N LYS A 72 21.13 -4.71 11.77
CA LYS A 72 20.37 -4.90 13.00
C LYS A 72 20.64 -3.78 14.02
N ALA A 73 21.90 -3.48 14.31
CA ALA A 73 22.25 -2.42 15.24
C ALA A 73 21.73 -1.04 14.80
N THR A 74 21.82 -0.75 13.50
CA THR A 74 21.33 0.51 12.93
C THR A 74 19.81 0.60 12.99
N LEU A 75 19.10 -0.51 12.78
CA LEU A 75 17.66 -0.58 12.95
C LEU A 75 17.23 -0.34 14.40
N GLU A 76 17.95 -0.91 15.37
CA GLU A 76 17.69 -0.68 16.79
C GLU A 76 17.85 0.81 17.14
N LEU A 77 18.91 1.46 16.66
CA LEU A 77 19.13 2.90 16.86
C LEU A 77 18.02 3.76 16.21
N LEU A 78 17.61 3.45 14.98
CA LEU A 78 16.48 4.10 14.32
C LEU A 78 15.21 3.96 15.16
N THR A 79 14.95 2.76 15.67
CA THR A 79 13.74 2.46 16.44
C THR A 79 13.73 3.19 17.78
N ILE A 80 14.87 3.20 18.49
CA ILE A 80 15.03 3.96 19.73
C ILE A 80 14.76 5.45 19.46
N HIS A 81 15.34 6.01 18.39
CA HIS A 81 15.13 7.40 18.04
C HIS A 81 13.66 7.71 17.71
N LEU A 82 12.98 6.86 16.94
CA LEU A 82 11.55 7.01 16.65
C LEU A 82 10.71 7.00 17.93
N CYS A 83 10.91 6.01 18.80
CA CYS A 83 10.12 5.85 20.02
C CYS A 83 10.41 6.92 21.09
N THR A 84 11.58 7.56 21.06
CA THR A 84 11.96 8.61 22.03
C THR A 84 11.56 10.00 21.56
N GLN A 85 11.60 10.28 20.26
CA GLN A 85 11.30 11.61 19.71
C GLN A 85 9.84 11.78 19.26
N PHE A 86 9.12 10.68 19.05
CA PHE A 86 7.76 10.71 18.55
C PHE A 86 6.86 9.82 19.39
N GLU A 87 5.78 10.38 19.91
CA GLU A 87 4.80 9.63 20.69
C GLU A 87 4.08 8.60 19.80
N PRO A 88 4.21 7.29 20.08
CA PRO A 88 3.51 6.28 19.33
C PRO A 88 2.03 6.30 19.68
N LYS A 89 1.18 6.37 18.65
CA LYS A 89 -0.23 5.98 18.78
C LYS A 89 -0.32 4.48 18.60
N ASN A 90 -0.67 3.82 19.71
CA ASN A 90 -0.93 2.39 19.73
C ASN A 90 -2.39 2.16 19.37
N PHE A 91 -2.62 1.49 18.26
CA PHE A 91 -3.93 0.90 18.01
C PHE A 91 -3.91 -0.47 18.67
N ASN A 92 -4.43 -0.51 19.89
CA ASN A 92 -4.66 -1.74 20.61
C ASN A 92 -5.59 -2.59 19.75
N THR A 93 -5.13 -3.73 19.23
CA THR A 93 -6.06 -4.72 18.71
C THR A 93 -6.56 -5.50 19.91
N LEU A 94 -7.71 -5.08 20.46
CA LEU A 94 -8.43 -5.93 21.40
C LEU A 94 -8.72 -7.29 20.71
N PRO A 95 -8.98 -8.37 21.46
CA PRO A 95 -9.40 -9.65 20.88
C PRO A 95 -10.56 -9.46 19.88
N GLU A 96 -11.48 -8.55 20.22
CA GLU A 96 -12.59 -8.15 19.35
C GLU A 96 -12.13 -7.53 18.02
N ASP A 97 -11.05 -6.73 18.01
CA ASP A 97 -10.48 -6.18 16.77
C ASP A 97 -9.76 -7.24 15.92
N LEU A 98 -9.15 -8.24 16.55
CA LEU A 98 -8.55 -9.38 15.86
C LEU A 98 -9.61 -10.22 15.17
N GLU A 99 -10.71 -10.54 15.86
CA GLU A 99 -11.86 -11.24 15.29
C GLU A 99 -12.50 -10.41 14.16
N ARG A 100 -12.78 -9.13 14.39
CA ARG A 100 -13.30 -8.22 13.36
C ARG A 100 -12.42 -8.17 12.12
N ARG A 101 -11.10 -8.13 12.28
CA ARG A 101 -10.13 -8.16 11.16
C ARG A 101 -10.09 -9.52 10.48
N ALA A 102 -10.19 -10.62 11.23
CA ALA A 102 -10.25 -11.97 10.66
C ALA A 102 -11.54 -12.17 9.84
N ILE A 103 -12.68 -11.72 10.36
CA ILE A 103 -13.96 -11.71 9.64
C ILE A 103 -13.85 -10.85 8.38
N ALA A 104 -13.34 -9.62 8.50
CA ALA A 104 -13.15 -8.74 7.35
C ALA A 104 -12.24 -9.37 6.29
N ARG A 105 -11.14 -10.03 6.69
CA ARG A 105 -10.27 -10.74 5.75
C ARG A 105 -11.02 -11.85 5.01
N ARG A 106 -11.77 -12.69 5.73
CA ARG A 106 -12.60 -13.75 5.11
C ARG A 106 -13.62 -13.18 4.13
N LEU A 107 -14.23 -12.05 4.46
CA LEU A 107 -15.16 -11.34 3.56
C LEU A 107 -14.46 -10.84 2.29
N LEU A 108 -13.24 -10.29 2.41
CA LEU A 108 -12.46 -9.83 1.25
C LEU A 108 -12.03 -10.99 0.36
N GLU A 109 -11.57 -12.09 0.95
CA GLU A 109 -11.22 -13.33 0.23
C GLU A 109 -12.44 -13.88 -0.52
N TYR A 110 -13.61 -13.92 0.13
CA TYR A 110 -14.85 -14.34 -0.50
C TYR A 110 -15.25 -13.45 -1.69
N VAL A 111 -15.04 -12.13 -1.58
CA VAL A 111 -15.24 -11.22 -2.71
C VAL A 111 -14.29 -11.55 -3.86
N GLU A 112 -13.01 -11.76 -3.57
CA GLU A 112 -11.98 -12.07 -4.56
C GLU A 112 -12.24 -13.40 -5.29
N GLU A 113 -12.86 -14.37 -4.62
CA GLU A 113 -13.21 -15.66 -5.23
C GLU A 113 -14.51 -15.60 -6.06
N HIS A 114 -15.45 -14.73 -5.68
CA HIS A 114 -16.80 -14.71 -6.26
C HIS A 114 -17.14 -13.45 -7.06
N TYR A 115 -16.19 -12.52 -7.29
CA TYR A 115 -16.45 -11.21 -7.89
C TYR A 115 -17.12 -11.26 -9.27
N THR A 116 -16.86 -12.31 -10.06
CA THR A 116 -17.41 -12.46 -11.43
C THR A 116 -18.91 -12.71 -11.43
N SER A 117 -19.43 -13.30 -10.36
CA SER A 117 -20.84 -13.63 -10.19
C SER A 117 -21.65 -12.47 -9.59
N LYS A 118 -22.98 -12.56 -9.60
CA LYS A 118 -23.84 -11.60 -8.91
C LYS A 118 -23.67 -11.77 -7.39
N LEU A 119 -22.75 -11.00 -6.81
CA LEU A 119 -22.45 -11.00 -5.39
C LEU A 119 -23.14 -9.83 -4.68
N THR A 120 -23.87 -10.12 -3.61
CA THR A 120 -24.61 -9.17 -2.79
C THR A 120 -24.05 -9.10 -1.37
N LEU A 121 -24.45 -8.06 -0.65
CA LEU A 121 -24.08 -7.93 0.76
C LEU A 121 -24.74 -8.99 1.65
N GLU A 122 -25.88 -9.53 1.21
CA GLU A 122 -26.56 -10.63 1.91
C GLU A 122 -25.73 -11.91 1.80
N ASP A 123 -25.18 -12.20 0.62
CA ASP A 123 -24.32 -13.38 0.42
C ASP A 123 -23.08 -13.35 1.34
N LEU A 124 -22.50 -12.16 1.52
CA LEU A 124 -21.40 -11.95 2.47
C LEU A 124 -21.83 -12.17 3.93
N ALA A 125 -23.04 -11.73 4.27
CA ALA A 125 -23.62 -11.87 5.59
C ALA A 125 -23.87 -13.34 5.93
N ASP A 126 -24.47 -14.08 4.99
CA ASP A 126 -24.73 -15.52 5.11
C ASP A 126 -23.42 -16.31 5.19
N TYR A 127 -22.45 -16.01 4.32
CA TYR A 127 -21.12 -16.66 4.33
C TYR A 127 -20.39 -16.46 5.66
N ALA A 128 -20.45 -15.26 6.23
CA ALA A 128 -19.78 -14.94 7.49
C ALA A 128 -20.63 -15.31 8.72
N GLN A 129 -21.88 -15.76 8.56
CA GLN A 129 -22.84 -16.04 9.62
C GLN A 129 -23.12 -14.82 10.53
N TYR A 130 -23.21 -13.64 9.93
CA TYR A 130 -23.57 -12.40 10.60
C TYR A 130 -24.76 -11.75 9.93
N ASN A 131 -25.44 -10.84 10.62
CA ASN A 131 -26.47 -10.05 9.97
C ASN A 131 -25.86 -9.02 9.00
N ARG A 132 -26.62 -8.69 7.96
CA ARG A 132 -26.25 -7.73 6.91
C ARG A 132 -25.79 -6.37 7.45
N THR A 133 -26.46 -5.84 8.49
CA THR A 133 -26.15 -4.52 9.06
C THR A 133 -24.76 -4.51 9.69
N TYR A 134 -24.42 -5.56 10.42
CA TYR A 134 -23.10 -5.75 11.03
C TYR A 134 -22.02 -5.83 9.94
N VAL A 135 -22.22 -6.70 8.94
CA VAL A 135 -21.26 -6.85 7.83
C VAL A 135 -21.06 -5.54 7.07
N SER A 136 -22.14 -4.81 6.75
CA SER A 136 -22.06 -3.49 6.11
C SER A 136 -21.15 -2.52 6.88
N THR A 137 -21.39 -2.45 8.20
CA THR A 137 -20.69 -1.54 9.11
C THR A 137 -19.23 -1.94 9.25
N LEU A 138 -18.98 -3.22 9.54
CA LEU A 138 -17.65 -3.79 9.69
C LEU A 138 -16.82 -3.60 8.41
N PHE A 139 -17.40 -3.95 7.25
CA PHE A 139 -16.73 -3.83 5.96
C PHE A 139 -16.34 -2.38 5.68
N LYS A 140 -17.27 -1.43 5.86
CA LYS A 140 -16.96 -0.01 5.65
C LYS A 140 -15.93 0.52 6.63
N GLN A 141 -15.96 0.08 7.89
CA GLN A 141 -14.98 0.49 8.91
C GLN A 141 -13.57 -0.01 8.60
N ILE A 142 -13.43 -1.26 8.16
CA ILE A 142 -12.12 -1.86 7.90
C ILE A 142 -11.57 -1.47 6.52
N VAL A 143 -12.41 -1.49 5.49
CA VAL A 143 -12.01 -1.26 4.09
C VAL A 143 -12.05 0.22 3.72
N GLY A 144 -12.80 1.04 4.47
CA GLY A 144 -12.95 2.48 4.26
C GLY A 144 -13.97 2.86 3.18
N ILE A 145 -14.49 1.89 2.43
CA ILE A 145 -15.52 2.06 1.39
C ILE A 145 -16.61 1.01 1.55
N ASN A 146 -17.78 1.27 0.95
CA ASN A 146 -18.87 0.29 0.98
C ASN A 146 -18.56 -0.93 0.10
N PHE A 147 -19.24 -2.03 0.38
CA PHE A 147 -19.10 -3.30 -0.33
C PHE A 147 -19.25 -3.19 -1.85
N HIS A 148 -20.26 -2.50 -2.36
CA HIS A 148 -20.52 -2.42 -3.80
C HIS A 148 -19.41 -1.66 -4.55
N GLU A 149 -18.89 -0.59 -3.96
CA GLU A 149 -17.74 0.14 -4.51
C GLU A 149 -16.48 -0.72 -4.47
N TYR A 150 -16.27 -1.50 -3.39
CA TYR A 150 -15.14 -2.43 -3.32
C TYR A 150 -15.23 -3.54 -4.36
N LEU A 151 -16.38 -4.20 -4.47
CA LEU A 151 -16.64 -5.23 -5.49
C LEU A 151 -16.39 -4.66 -6.90
N THR A 152 -16.88 -3.45 -7.18
CA THR A 152 -16.65 -2.78 -8.47
C THR A 152 -15.16 -2.54 -8.73
N ARG A 153 -14.37 -2.21 -7.70
CA ARG A 153 -12.91 -2.05 -7.84
C ARG A 153 -12.20 -3.37 -8.13
N VAL A 154 -12.57 -4.44 -7.45
CA VAL A 154 -12.00 -5.79 -7.70
C VAL A 154 -12.28 -6.20 -9.15
N ARG A 155 -13.56 -6.12 -9.59
CA ARG A 155 -13.96 -6.37 -10.98
C ARG A 155 -13.17 -5.54 -11.98
N PHE A 156 -13.01 -4.26 -11.69
CA PHE A 156 -12.29 -3.34 -12.56
C PHE A 156 -10.80 -3.67 -12.65
N GLN A 157 -10.18 -4.06 -11.53
CA GLN A 157 -8.78 -4.44 -11.48
C GLN A 157 -8.48 -5.68 -12.33
N HIS A 158 -9.32 -6.71 -12.23
CA HIS A 158 -9.19 -7.91 -13.06
C HIS A 158 -9.43 -7.59 -14.55
N ALA A 159 -10.43 -6.77 -14.86
CA ALA A 159 -10.68 -6.32 -16.24
C ALA A 159 -9.51 -5.51 -16.85
N LEU A 160 -8.79 -4.71 -16.04
CA LEU A 160 -7.59 -4.01 -16.50
C LEU A 160 -6.45 -4.97 -16.82
N ASN A 161 -6.27 -6.02 -16.00
CA ASN A 161 -5.25 -7.03 -16.24
C ASN A 161 -5.52 -7.78 -17.56
N ASP A 162 -6.77 -8.19 -17.75
CA ASP A 162 -7.26 -8.80 -18.98
C ASP A 162 -7.05 -7.92 -20.21
N LEU A 163 -7.31 -6.61 -20.10
CA LEU A 163 -7.05 -5.65 -21.17
C LEU A 163 -5.58 -5.56 -21.56
N ALA A 164 -4.66 -5.81 -20.62
CA ALA A 164 -3.23 -5.72 -20.82
C ALA A 164 -2.61 -6.99 -21.41
N ILE A 165 -3.17 -8.16 -21.08
CA ILE A 165 -2.57 -9.44 -21.46
C ILE A 165 -3.33 -10.17 -22.58
N THR A 166 -4.53 -9.71 -22.95
CA THR A 166 -5.36 -10.33 -23.99
C THR A 166 -5.81 -9.34 -25.05
N ASN A 167 -6.15 -9.88 -26.23
CA ASN A 167 -6.80 -9.13 -27.32
C ASN A 167 -8.32 -9.37 -27.37
N ASP A 168 -8.91 -9.84 -26.28
CA ASP A 168 -10.32 -10.25 -26.25
C ASP A 168 -11.26 -9.05 -26.47
N ASN A 169 -12.46 -9.33 -26.96
CA ASN A 169 -13.46 -8.30 -27.19
C ASN A 169 -13.86 -7.60 -25.87
N LEU A 170 -14.03 -6.27 -25.90
CA LEU A 170 -14.28 -5.45 -24.70
C LEU A 170 -15.56 -5.85 -23.96
N THR A 171 -16.59 -6.26 -24.69
CA THR A 171 -17.84 -6.75 -24.10
C THR A 171 -17.59 -8.03 -23.30
N ASP A 172 -16.79 -8.95 -23.83
CA ASP A 172 -16.51 -10.23 -23.20
C ASP A 172 -15.66 -10.02 -21.93
N ILE A 173 -14.69 -9.11 -21.99
CA ILE A 173 -13.92 -8.71 -20.80
C ILE A 173 -14.83 -8.11 -19.72
N ALA A 174 -15.74 -7.22 -20.09
CA ALA A 174 -16.66 -6.62 -19.13
C ALA A 174 -17.53 -7.70 -18.45
N LEU A 175 -18.17 -8.56 -19.25
CA LEU A 175 -19.09 -9.58 -18.76
C LEU A 175 -18.39 -10.65 -17.92
N ARG A 176 -17.22 -11.15 -18.36
CA ARG A 176 -16.47 -12.19 -17.61
C ARG A 176 -15.96 -11.69 -16.26
N ASN A 177 -15.68 -10.38 -16.16
CA ASN A 177 -15.27 -9.74 -14.91
C ASN A 177 -16.46 -9.28 -14.05
N GLY A 178 -17.68 -9.71 -14.37
CA GLY A 178 -18.86 -9.47 -13.54
C GLY A 178 -19.49 -8.08 -13.67
N PHE A 179 -19.14 -7.28 -14.70
CA PHE A 179 -19.93 -6.10 -15.03
C PHE A 179 -21.26 -6.52 -15.66
N ALA A 180 -22.34 -5.80 -15.33
CA ALA A 180 -23.67 -6.10 -15.87
C ALA A 180 -23.75 -5.88 -17.40
N ASP A 181 -23.02 -4.89 -17.89
CA ASP A 181 -22.95 -4.54 -19.31
C ASP A 181 -21.70 -3.71 -19.64
N LEU A 182 -21.42 -3.57 -20.93
CA LEU A 182 -20.32 -2.76 -21.44
C LEU A 182 -20.50 -1.25 -21.10
N LYS A 183 -21.73 -0.77 -20.97
CA LYS A 183 -22.03 0.64 -20.65
C LYS A 183 -21.53 1.00 -19.24
N THR A 184 -21.81 0.15 -18.27
CA THR A 184 -21.38 0.26 -16.87
C THR A 184 -19.88 0.16 -16.76
N PHE A 185 -19.27 -0.78 -17.48
CA PHE A 185 -17.82 -0.89 -17.57
C PHE A 185 -17.18 0.39 -18.12
N ASN A 186 -17.67 0.90 -19.25
CA ASN A 186 -17.18 2.14 -19.86
C ASN A 186 -17.34 3.36 -18.94
N ALA A 187 -18.48 3.46 -18.24
CA ALA A 187 -18.71 4.53 -17.27
C ALA A 187 -17.69 4.46 -16.12
N ARG A 188 -17.45 3.27 -15.57
CA ARG A 188 -16.42 3.07 -14.53
C ARG A 188 -15.03 3.40 -15.04
N PHE A 189 -14.71 3.00 -16.27
CA PHE A 189 -13.42 3.24 -16.91
C PHE A 189 -13.13 4.73 -17.05
N ARG A 190 -14.09 5.48 -17.61
CA ARG A 190 -13.98 6.94 -17.75
C ARG A 190 -13.89 7.65 -16.41
N ALA A 191 -14.69 7.24 -15.43
CA ALA A 191 -14.66 7.82 -14.09
C ALA A 191 -13.31 7.59 -13.38
N THR A 192 -12.65 6.46 -13.65
CA THR A 192 -11.41 6.08 -12.96
C THR A 192 -10.15 6.56 -13.69
N LEU A 193 -10.11 6.45 -15.02
CA LEU A 193 -8.92 6.67 -15.83
C LEU A 193 -9.04 7.83 -16.83
N GLN A 194 -10.19 8.50 -16.90
CA GLN A 194 -10.47 9.60 -17.84
C GLN A 194 -10.23 9.24 -19.32
N ARG A 195 -10.30 7.94 -19.64
CA ARG A 195 -10.10 7.37 -20.98
C ARG A 195 -11.13 6.27 -21.23
N THR A 196 -11.21 5.77 -22.45
CA THR A 196 -11.99 4.58 -22.80
C THR A 196 -11.14 3.32 -22.70
N PRO A 197 -11.74 2.13 -22.53
CA PRO A 197 -10.99 0.87 -22.55
C PRO A 197 -10.21 0.64 -23.85
N ALA A 198 -10.75 1.09 -24.99
CA ALA A 198 -10.10 1.00 -26.30
C ALA A 198 -8.84 1.88 -26.37
N GLU A 199 -8.92 3.14 -25.94
CA GLU A 199 -7.77 4.04 -25.84
C GLU A 199 -6.72 3.50 -24.88
N TYR A 200 -7.15 2.93 -23.76
CA TYR A 200 -6.26 2.30 -22.80
C TYR A 200 -5.53 1.10 -23.41
N ARG A 201 -6.24 0.16 -24.05
CA ARG A 201 -5.61 -0.97 -24.75
C ARG A 201 -4.64 -0.51 -25.84
N ALA A 202 -5.00 0.50 -26.61
CA ALA A 202 -4.10 1.08 -27.61
C ALA A 202 -2.83 1.68 -26.96
N SER A 203 -2.94 2.27 -25.76
CA SER A 203 -1.78 2.76 -25.00
C SER A 203 -0.92 1.66 -24.36
N LEU A 204 -1.37 0.40 -24.38
CA LEU A 204 -0.56 -0.76 -23.94
C LEU A 204 0.27 -1.35 -25.08
N SER A 205 0.08 -0.88 -26.33
CA SER A 205 0.96 -1.23 -27.44
C SER A 205 2.38 -0.67 -27.19
N PRO A 206 3.46 -1.38 -27.57
CA PRO A 206 4.82 -1.13 -27.08
C PRO A 206 5.37 0.30 -27.25
N ASP A 207 4.82 1.07 -28.19
CA ASP A 207 5.37 2.37 -28.58
C ASP A 207 4.70 3.61 -27.97
N ARG A 208 3.73 3.47 -27.08
CA ARG A 208 3.15 4.64 -26.39
C ARG A 208 2.85 4.38 -24.92
N VAL A 209 3.89 4.36 -24.10
CA VAL A 209 3.77 4.54 -22.65
C VAL A 209 3.10 5.90 -22.39
N VAL A 210 1.79 5.88 -22.14
CA VAL A 210 1.11 7.04 -21.56
C VAL A 210 1.12 6.89 -20.05
N ASP A 211 2.04 7.66 -19.46
CA ASP A 211 2.33 7.83 -18.04
C ASP A 211 1.08 7.91 -17.15
N GLY A 212 1.11 7.17 -16.04
CA GLY A 212 -0.04 6.99 -15.15
C GLY A 212 0.21 5.97 -14.02
N MET A 213 0.99 6.36 -13.01
CA MET A 213 1.16 5.70 -11.71
C MET A 213 1.61 4.23 -11.71
N THR A 214 2.64 3.90 -12.50
CA THR A 214 3.47 2.74 -12.15
C THR A 214 4.40 3.18 -11.00
N ARG A 215 4.38 2.48 -9.86
CA ARG A 215 5.41 2.68 -8.82
C ARG A 215 6.75 2.29 -9.41
N ARG A 216 7.50 3.27 -9.88
CA ARG A 216 8.84 3.06 -10.42
C ARG A 216 9.80 2.88 -9.26
N PHE A 217 10.34 1.67 -9.09
CA PHE A 217 11.45 1.45 -8.18
C PHE A 217 12.71 2.08 -8.77
N LEU A 218 13.42 2.87 -7.96
CA LEU A 218 14.73 3.38 -8.34
C LEU A 218 15.75 2.24 -8.16
N ALA A 219 16.59 2.03 -9.17
CA ALA A 219 17.70 1.09 -9.07
C ALA A 219 18.68 1.55 -7.98
N PRO A 220 19.42 0.65 -7.32
CA PRO A 220 20.35 1.04 -6.27
C PRO A 220 21.39 2.07 -6.69
N ASP A 221 21.80 2.09 -7.94
CA ASP A 221 22.76 3.00 -8.57
C ASP A 221 22.13 4.28 -9.16
N ASP A 222 20.81 4.46 -9.03
CA ASP A 222 20.09 5.62 -9.56
C ASP A 222 20.70 6.95 -9.05
N PRO A 223 21.02 7.93 -9.92
CA PRO A 223 21.68 9.17 -9.51
C PRO A 223 20.89 10.01 -8.50
N ILE A 224 19.56 10.01 -8.59
CA ILE A 224 18.69 10.76 -7.67
C ILE A 224 18.74 10.11 -6.29
N LEU A 225 18.66 8.77 -6.25
CA LEU A 225 18.78 7.99 -5.03
C LEU A 225 20.16 8.21 -4.38
N GLN A 226 21.24 8.06 -5.15
CA GLN A 226 22.60 8.23 -4.65
C GLN A 226 22.85 9.64 -4.11
N LYS A 227 22.38 10.67 -4.82
CA LYS A 227 22.44 12.06 -4.34
C LYS A 227 21.72 12.22 -3.00
N LYS A 228 20.51 11.67 -2.86
CA LYS A 228 19.74 11.75 -1.61
C LYS A 228 20.37 10.99 -0.46
N LEU A 229 20.91 9.79 -0.71
CA LEU A 229 21.64 9.04 0.31
C LEU A 229 22.89 9.81 0.78
N ALA A 230 23.61 10.45 -0.16
CA ALA A 230 24.77 11.27 0.16
C ALA A 230 24.40 12.45 1.09
N GLU A 231 23.30 13.17 0.81
CA GLU A 231 22.77 14.25 1.67
C GLU A 231 22.53 13.80 3.13
N TYR A 232 22.21 12.52 3.33
CA TYR A 232 21.88 11.96 4.64
C TYR A 232 23.05 11.23 5.30
N THR A 233 24.27 11.36 4.79
CA THR A 233 25.45 10.63 5.30
C THR A 233 26.01 11.23 6.59
N HIS A 234 25.64 12.46 6.94
CA HIS A 234 26.21 13.19 8.08
C HIS A 234 25.13 13.70 9.05
N ILE A 235 25.28 13.32 10.33
CA ILE A 235 24.63 13.98 11.47
C ILE A 235 25.60 15.08 11.94
N GLY A 236 25.48 16.30 11.42
CA GLY A 236 26.43 17.36 11.76
C GLY A 236 25.92 18.78 11.53
N MET A 237 26.23 19.65 12.49
CA MET A 237 25.94 21.08 12.64
C MET A 237 26.21 21.93 11.38
N LEU A 238 25.36 22.94 11.16
CA LEU A 238 25.88 24.30 11.00
C LEU A 238 25.77 24.96 12.38
#